data_AF-A0AAD7DAA5-F1
#
_entry.id   AF-A0AAD7DAA5-F1
#
_cell.length_a   1.000
_cell.length_b   1.000
_cell.length_c   1.000
_cell.angle_alpha   90.00
_cell.angle_beta   90.00
_cell.angle_gamma   90.00
#
_symmetry.space_group_name_H-M   'P 1'
#
loop_
_entity.id
_entity.type
_entity.pdbx_description
1 polymer ?
#
loop_
_entity_poly.entity_id
_entity_poly.type
_entity_poly.pdbx_seq_one_letter_code
_entity_poly.pdbx_strand_id
1 'polypeptide(L)'
;DYYALLDIAPHASRPQIKVAYHRALLRSHPDKNVASTADIASIQEAYRVLSTPALRAQHDTRLRAPAGPRPAQVISLEEFQEHLELDSWSHSCRCGGIYRITGEEMENGQHLIPCTSCSEIVWVGYELAED
;
A
#
# COMPACT_ATOMS: atom_id res chain seq x y z
N ASP A 1 11.22 -1.52 2.26
CA ASP A 1 11.93 -2.16 1.14
C ASP A 1 12.95 -3.16 1.70
N TYR A 2 12.89 -4.43 1.29
CA TYR A 2 13.77 -5.49 1.81
C TYR A 2 15.22 -5.37 1.33
N TYR A 3 15.46 -4.85 0.13
CA TYR A 3 16.82 -4.65 -0.39
C TYR A 3 17.52 -3.54 0.39
N ALA A 4 16.81 -2.43 0.64
CA ALA A 4 17.29 -1.35 1.49
C ALA A 4 17.54 -1.81 2.93
N LEU A 5 16.66 -2.66 3.50
CA LEU A 5 16.81 -3.18 4.86
C LEU A 5 18.09 -4.01 5.04
N LEU A 6 18.43 -4.84 4.06
CA LEU A 6 19.68 -5.62 4.06
C LEU A 6 20.89 -4.83 3.53
N ASP A 7 20.68 -3.60 3.04
CA ASP A 7 21.69 -2.73 2.44
C ASP A 7 22.43 -3.43 1.29
N ILE A 8 21.64 -3.89 0.29
CA ILE A 8 22.11 -4.59 -0.91
C ILE A 8 21.36 -4.13 -2.17
N ALA A 9 21.97 -4.35 -3.34
CA ALA A 9 21.34 -4.04 -4.62
C ALA A 9 20.31 -5.11 -5.05
N PRO A 10 19.30 -4.75 -5.89
CA PRO A 10 18.30 -5.70 -6.40
C PRO A 10 18.85 -6.86 -7.24
N HIS A 11 20.10 -6.79 -7.70
CA HIS A 11 20.78 -7.84 -8.45
C HIS A 11 21.75 -8.69 -7.57
N ALA A 12 21.73 -8.50 -6.25
CA ALA A 12 22.58 -9.25 -5.33
C ALA A 12 22.35 -10.77 -5.45
N SER A 13 23.44 -11.52 -5.47
CA SER A 13 23.45 -12.98 -5.49
C SER A 13 23.07 -13.58 -4.13
N ARG A 14 22.67 -14.86 -4.10
CA ARG A 14 22.32 -15.55 -2.84
C ARG A 14 23.45 -15.51 -1.79
N PRO A 15 24.73 -15.71 -2.14
CA PRO A 15 25.83 -15.54 -1.19
C PRO A 15 25.90 -14.11 -0.61
N GLN A 16 25.75 -13.08 -1.44
CA GLN A 16 25.76 -11.68 -0.99
C GLN A 16 24.60 -11.38 -0.05
N ILE A 17 23.40 -11.90 -0.33
CA ILE A 17 22.23 -11.77 0.55
C ILE A 17 22.49 -12.41 1.92
N LYS A 18 23.11 -13.59 1.96
CA LYS A 18 23.45 -14.26 3.23
C LYS A 18 24.46 -13.45 4.06
N VAL A 19 25.51 -12.93 3.44
CA VAL A 19 26.48 -12.07 4.13
C VAL A 19 25.81 -10.80 4.67
N ALA A 20 24.95 -10.17 3.88
CA ALA A 20 24.21 -8.98 4.27
C ALA A 20 23.26 -9.22 5.45
N TYR A 21 22.58 -10.37 5.47
CA TYR A 21 21.73 -10.79 6.60
C TYR A 21 22.53 -10.90 7.91
N HIS A 22 23.67 -11.59 7.90
CA HIS A 22 24.53 -11.69 9.09
C HIS A 22 25.01 -10.31 9.57
N ARG A 23 25.41 -9.43 8.65
CA ARG A 23 25.80 -8.05 8.96
C ARG A 23 24.64 -7.26 9.57
N ALA A 24 23.42 -7.43 9.06
CA ALA A 24 22.23 -6.76 9.57
C ALA A 24 21.90 -7.19 11.01
N LEU A 25 21.93 -8.50 11.30
CA LEU A 25 21.72 -9.03 12.65
C LEU A 25 22.74 -8.50 13.67
N LEU A 26 24.02 -8.43 13.27
CA LEU A 26 25.08 -7.91 14.16
C LEU A 26 24.91 -6.43 14.50
N ARG A 27 24.32 -5.64 13.59
CA ARG A 27 24.00 -4.22 13.82
C ARG A 27 22.79 -4.04 14.75
N SER A 28 21.84 -4.97 14.71
CA SER A 28 20.63 -4.95 15.54
C SER A 28 20.83 -5.57 16.94
N HIS A 29 22.06 -5.90 17.34
CA HIS A 29 22.31 -6.49 18.64
C HIS A 29 22.06 -5.48 19.78
N PRO A 30 21.23 -5.81 20.79
CA PRO A 30 20.81 -4.87 21.83
C PRO A 30 21.98 -4.33 22.68
N ASP A 31 23.05 -5.11 22.80
CA ASP A 31 24.30 -4.73 23.49
C ASP A 31 25.06 -3.59 22.80
N LYS A 32 24.83 -3.37 21.50
CA LYS A 32 25.53 -2.34 20.71
C LYS A 32 24.67 -1.14 20.34
N ASN A 33 23.35 -1.21 20.49
CA ASN A 33 22.48 -0.08 20.15
C ASN A 33 21.10 -0.18 20.82
N VAL A 34 20.90 0.62 21.88
CA VAL A 34 19.60 0.82 22.55
C VAL A 34 18.59 1.52 21.61
N ALA A 35 19.05 2.04 20.46
CA ALA A 35 18.28 2.77 19.46
C ALA A 35 18.14 2.02 18.11
N SER A 36 18.29 0.70 18.08
CA SER A 36 18.13 -0.10 16.85
C SER A 36 16.70 0.03 16.32
N THR A 37 16.50 0.80 15.25
CA THR A 37 15.18 1.04 14.63
C THR A 37 14.68 -0.12 13.76
N ALA A 38 15.57 -1.06 13.41
CA ALA A 38 15.24 -2.20 12.55
C ALA A 38 14.91 -3.43 13.41
N ASP A 39 13.65 -3.84 13.37
CA ASP A 39 13.15 -5.05 13.99
C ASP A 39 13.84 -6.29 13.40
N ILE A 40 14.37 -7.15 14.27
CA ILE A 40 15.01 -8.42 13.91
C ILE A 40 14.05 -9.28 13.08
N ALA A 41 12.74 -9.24 13.37
CA ALA A 41 11.74 -9.97 12.59
C ALA A 41 11.69 -9.50 11.13
N SER A 42 11.80 -8.19 10.90
CA SER A 42 11.86 -7.62 9.55
C SER A 42 13.11 -8.06 8.78
N ILE A 43 14.27 -8.16 9.47
CA ILE A 43 15.53 -8.63 8.87
C ILE A 43 15.44 -10.11 8.48
N GLN A 44 14.85 -10.94 9.36
CA GLN A 44 14.62 -12.35 9.08
C GLN A 44 13.67 -12.55 7.90
N GLU A 45 12.59 -11.78 7.85
CA GLU A 45 11.62 -11.82 6.76
C GLU A 45 12.24 -11.39 5.42
N ALA A 46 13.00 -10.29 5.41
CA ALA A 46 13.73 -9.85 4.23
C ALA A 46 14.68 -10.93 3.71
N TYR A 47 15.43 -11.59 4.60
CA TYR A 47 16.29 -12.70 4.21
C TYR A 47 15.50 -13.88 3.65
N ARG A 48 14.40 -14.29 4.30
CA ARG A 48 13.54 -15.39 3.84
C ARG A 48 13.02 -15.15 2.42
N VAL A 49 12.50 -13.96 2.17
CA VAL A 49 11.94 -13.56 0.88
C VAL A 49 13.04 -13.44 -0.19
N LEU A 50 14.13 -12.74 0.09
CA LEU A 50 15.17 -12.47 -0.93
C LEU A 50 16.07 -13.69 -1.21
N SER A 51 16.25 -14.60 -0.25
CA SER A 51 17.09 -15.80 -0.42
C SER A 51 16.39 -16.94 -1.18
N THR A 52 15.05 -16.88 -1.31
CA THR A 52 14.21 -17.87 -1.98
C THR A 52 13.80 -17.37 -3.37
N PRO A 53 14.22 -18.02 -4.48
CA PRO A 53 13.97 -17.50 -5.83
C PRO A 53 12.51 -17.20 -6.15
N ALA A 54 11.58 -18.09 -5.77
CA ALA A 54 10.15 -17.89 -6.00
C ALA A 54 9.58 -16.69 -5.22
N LEU A 55 9.94 -16.55 -3.94
CA LEU A 55 9.47 -15.44 -3.11
C LEU A 55 10.07 -14.10 -3.56
N ARG A 56 11.34 -14.10 -3.96
CA ARG A 56 12.01 -12.93 -4.53
C ARG A 56 11.32 -12.49 -5.83
N ALA A 57 11.00 -13.42 -6.72
CA ALA A 57 10.29 -13.10 -7.96
C ALA A 57 8.89 -12.51 -7.69
N GLN A 58 8.15 -13.07 -6.74
CA GLN A 58 6.86 -12.50 -6.32
C GLN A 58 7.01 -11.10 -5.71
N HIS A 59 8.01 -10.91 -4.86
CA HIS A 59 8.33 -9.62 -4.26
C HIS A 59 8.68 -8.57 -5.32
N ASP A 60 9.57 -8.91 -6.25
CA ASP A 60 10.00 -8.03 -7.34
C ASP A 60 8.83 -7.71 -8.28
N THR A 61 7.93 -8.67 -8.53
CA THR A 61 6.71 -8.44 -9.31
C THR A 61 5.79 -7.44 -8.60
N ARG A 62 5.59 -7.58 -7.29
CA ARG A 62 4.78 -6.64 -6.49
C ARG A 62 5.38 -5.24 -6.47
N LEU A 63 6.71 -5.10 -6.44
CA LEU A 63 7.38 -3.80 -6.51
C LEU A 63 7.24 -3.13 -7.89
N ARG A 64 7.10 -3.93 -8.96
CA ARG A 64 6.92 -3.46 -10.33
C ARG A 64 5.47 -3.27 -10.73
N ALA A 65 4.54 -3.87 -9.99
CA ALA A 65 3.13 -3.65 -10.21
C ALA A 65 2.87 -2.13 -10.13
N PRO A 66 2.15 -1.55 -11.09
CA PRO A 66 1.77 -0.15 -10.97
C PRO A 66 1.08 0.00 -9.62
N ALA A 67 1.52 0.98 -8.83
CA ALA A 67 0.71 1.41 -7.69
C ALA A 67 -0.70 1.61 -8.23
N GLY A 68 -1.70 1.01 -7.58
CA GLY A 68 -3.10 1.12 -8.01
C GLY A 68 -3.50 2.59 -8.25
N PRO A 69 -4.64 2.83 -8.91
CA PRO A 69 -5.06 4.19 -9.24
C PRO A 69 -4.98 5.08 -8.00
N ARG A 70 -4.14 6.12 -8.08
CA ARG A 70 -4.03 7.08 -6.98
C ARG A 70 -5.24 8.00 -7.06
N PRO A 71 -6.02 8.13 -5.97
CA PRO A 71 -7.14 9.04 -5.98
C PRO A 71 -6.63 10.48 -6.13
N ALA A 72 -7.28 11.28 -6.97
CA ALA A 72 -7.02 12.70 -7.12
C ALA A 72 -7.43 13.48 -5.86
N GLN A 73 -8.44 12.99 -5.14
CA GLN A 73 -8.95 13.56 -3.91
C GLN A 73 -9.51 12.45 -3.01
N VAL A 74 -9.43 12.67 -1.69
CA VAL A 74 -10.17 11.94 -0.65
C VAL A 74 -11.37 12.81 -0.29
N ILE A 75 -12.58 12.28 -0.41
CA ILE A 75 -13.83 13.01 -0.17
C ILE A 75 -14.62 12.24 0.87
N SER A 76 -15.16 12.93 1.88
CA SER A 76 -16.04 12.28 2.86
C SER A 76 -17.34 11.83 2.19
N LEU A 77 -17.87 10.66 2.55
CA LEU A 77 -19.18 10.23 2.05
C LEU A 77 -20.29 11.25 2.40
N GLU A 78 -20.15 11.99 3.50
CA GLU A 78 -21.08 13.03 3.92
C GLU A 78 -21.16 14.20 2.92
N GLU A 79 -20.11 14.41 2.11
CA GLU A 79 -20.12 15.42 1.05
C GLU A 79 -20.88 14.95 -0.19
N PHE A 80 -21.20 13.66 -0.31
CA PHE A 80 -21.98 13.14 -1.42
C PHE A 80 -23.46 13.39 -1.22
N GLN A 81 -24.16 13.65 -2.33
CA GLN A 81 -25.61 13.65 -2.35
C GLN A 81 -26.12 12.20 -2.25
N GLU A 82 -26.89 11.91 -1.20
CA GLU A 82 -27.53 10.62 -0.97
C GLU A 82 -28.83 10.45 -1.78
N HIS A 83 -29.01 9.24 -2.32
CA HIS A 83 -30.19 8.80 -3.07
C HIS A 83 -30.78 7.54 -2.43
N LEU A 84 -31.60 7.74 -1.39
CA LEU A 84 -32.17 6.68 -0.54
C LEU A 84 -32.95 5.60 -1.31
N GLU A 85 -33.62 5.97 -2.42
CA GLU A 85 -34.41 5.01 -3.22
C GLU A 85 -33.53 3.98 -3.96
N LEU A 86 -32.28 4.33 -4.23
CA LEU A 86 -31.33 3.52 -5.00
C LEU A 86 -30.17 3.02 -4.15
N ASP A 87 -30.18 3.31 -2.84
CA ASP A 87 -29.09 3.01 -1.91
C ASP A 87 -27.73 3.45 -2.48
N SER A 88 -27.64 4.71 -2.91
CA SER A 88 -26.46 5.23 -3.59
C SER A 88 -26.14 6.68 -3.24
N TRP A 89 -24.86 7.03 -3.38
CA TRP A 89 -24.34 8.37 -3.18
C TRP A 89 -23.72 8.88 -4.47
N SER A 90 -23.85 10.18 -4.75
CA SER A 90 -23.23 10.82 -5.89
C SER A 90 -22.53 12.13 -5.56
N HIS A 91 -21.40 12.41 -6.19
CA HIS A 91 -20.69 13.67 -6.08
C HIS A 91 -20.34 14.22 -7.47
N SER A 92 -20.37 15.54 -7.64
CA SER A 92 -20.03 16.18 -8.91
C SER A 92 -18.53 16.10 -9.19
N CYS A 93 -18.14 15.88 -10.46
CA CYS A 93 -16.77 15.99 -10.92
C CYS A 93 -16.54 17.37 -11.55
N ARG A 94 -15.30 17.88 -11.49
CA ARG A 94 -14.89 19.15 -12.11
C ARG A 94 -15.08 19.18 -13.63
N CYS A 95 -15.14 18.01 -14.28
CA CYS A 95 -15.41 17.91 -15.72
C CYS A 95 -16.91 18.02 -16.08
N GLY A 96 -17.80 18.07 -15.09
CA GLY A 96 -19.26 18.02 -15.26
C GLY A 96 -19.87 16.62 -15.19
N GLY A 97 -19.05 15.56 -15.10
CA GLY A 97 -19.50 14.20 -14.82
C GLY A 97 -19.83 13.97 -13.34
N ILE A 98 -20.05 12.71 -12.96
CA ILE A 98 -20.36 12.34 -11.57
C ILE A 98 -19.49 11.18 -11.10
N TYR A 99 -19.21 11.17 -9.80
CA TYR A 99 -18.79 10.01 -9.02
C TYR A 99 -20.05 9.39 -8.43
N ARG A 100 -20.18 8.06 -8.46
CA ARG A 100 -21.30 7.35 -7.85
C ARG A 100 -20.80 6.09 -7.15
N ILE A 101 -21.38 5.80 -6.00
CA ILE A 101 -21.15 4.57 -5.25
C ILE A 101 -22.44 4.07 -4.63
N THR A 102 -22.66 2.75 -4.61
CA THR A 102 -23.81 2.12 -3.94
C THR A 102 -23.45 1.59 -2.55
N GLY A 103 -24.45 1.29 -1.71
CA GLY A 103 -24.24 0.64 -0.41
C GLY A 103 -23.48 -0.67 -0.54
N GLU A 104 -23.87 -1.52 -1.48
CA GLU A 104 -23.19 -2.78 -1.79
C GLU A 104 -21.70 -2.58 -2.17
N GLU A 105 -21.37 -1.55 -2.97
CA GLU A 105 -19.99 -1.25 -3.32
C GLU A 105 -19.16 -0.83 -2.09
N MET A 106 -19.75 -0.03 -1.19
CA MET A 106 -19.10 0.37 0.07
C MET A 106 -18.86 -0.82 1.00
N GLU A 107 -19.84 -1.70 1.15
CA GLU A 107 -19.73 -2.92 1.97
C GLU A 107 -18.64 -3.87 1.45
N ASN A 108 -18.40 -3.89 0.14
CA ASN A 108 -17.32 -4.64 -0.49
C ASN A 108 -15.95 -3.94 -0.44
N GLY A 109 -15.86 -2.77 0.21
CA GLY A 109 -14.61 -2.01 0.35
C GLY A 109 -14.18 -1.29 -0.93
N GLN A 110 -15.11 -1.05 -1.88
CA GLN A 110 -14.82 -0.29 -3.09
C GLN A 110 -14.85 1.21 -2.78
N HIS A 111 -13.71 1.75 -2.34
CA HIS A 111 -13.62 3.17 -2.02
C HIS A 111 -13.11 4.04 -3.18
N LEU A 112 -12.51 3.44 -4.21
CA LEU A 112 -11.98 4.17 -5.37
C LEU A 112 -13.04 4.24 -6.47
N ILE A 113 -13.57 5.44 -6.70
CA ILE A 113 -14.68 5.67 -7.63
C ILE A 113 -14.17 6.46 -8.85
N PRO A 114 -14.33 5.94 -10.07
CA PRO A 114 -14.04 6.70 -11.29
C PRO A 114 -15.17 7.69 -11.61
N CYS A 115 -14.82 8.80 -12.25
CA CYS A 115 -15.81 9.67 -12.86
C CYS A 115 -16.46 8.97 -14.07
N THR A 116 -17.76 9.18 -14.28
CA THR A 116 -18.47 8.66 -15.45
C THR A 116 -18.10 9.33 -16.78
N SER A 117 -17.38 10.46 -16.75
CA SER A 117 -17.13 11.30 -17.94
C SER A 117 -15.66 11.66 -18.17
N CYS A 118 -14.75 11.31 -17.26
CA CYS A 118 -13.31 11.49 -17.44
C CYS A 118 -12.54 10.34 -16.76
N SER A 119 -11.20 10.39 -16.75
CA SER A 119 -10.35 9.37 -16.11
C SER A 119 -9.98 9.71 -14.66
N GLU A 120 -10.60 10.72 -14.04
CA GLU A 120 -10.36 11.08 -12.64
C GLU A 120 -10.99 10.03 -11.72
N ILE A 121 -10.26 9.68 -10.67
CA ILE A 121 -10.69 8.72 -9.65
C ILE A 121 -10.55 9.42 -8.31
N VAL A 122 -11.56 9.27 -7.44
CA VAL A 122 -11.53 9.78 -6.05
C VAL A 122 -11.62 8.63 -5.07
N TRP A 123 -11.18 8.85 -3.85
CA TRP A 123 -11.43 7.94 -2.74
C TRP A 123 -12.59 8.49 -1.92
N VAL A 124 -13.58 7.65 -1.59
CA VAL A 124 -14.67 8.00 -0.68
C VAL A 124 -14.67 7.10 0.55
N GLY A 125 -15.01 7.66 1.70
CA GLY A 125 -15.25 6.89 2.91
C GLY A 125 -15.78 7.75 4.04
N TYR A 126 -16.11 7.11 5.15
CA TYR A 126 -16.43 7.81 6.38
C TYR A 126 -15.13 8.32 7.00
N GLU A 127 -15.11 9.59 7.43
CA GLU A 127 -14.09 10.01 8.39
C GLU A 127 -14.34 9.22 9.68
N LEU A 128 -13.33 8.51 10.17
CA LEU A 128 -13.37 8.05 11.55
C LEU A 128 -13.30 9.32 12.39
N ALA A 129 -14.41 9.69 13.04
CA ALA A 129 -14.38 10.74 14.04
C ALA A 129 -13.24 10.42 15.02
N GLU A 130 -12.23 11.29 15.07
CA GLU A 130 -11.20 11.22 16.09
C GLU A 130 -11.87 11.58 17.43
N ASP A 131 -12.24 10.57 18.22
CA ASP A 131 -12.61 10.73 19.64
C ASP A 131 -11.41 11.16 20.50
#